data_AF-I3T240-F1
#
_entry.id   AF-I3T240-F1
#
_cell.length_a   1.000
_cell.length_b   1.000
_cell.length_c   1.000
_cell.angle_alpha   90.00
_cell.angle_beta   90.00
_cell.angle_gamma   90.00
#
_symmetry.space_group_name_H-M   'P 1'
#
loop_
_entity.id
_entity.type
_entity.pdbx_description
1 polymer ?
#
loop_
_entity_poly.entity_id
_entity_poly.type
_entity_poly.pdbx_seq_one_letter_code
_entity_poly.pdbx_strand_id
1 'polypeptide(L)'
;MAPFVLTVSQNGTGNYRTVQEAIDAVPLRNTRRTIIRISPGIYRQPLYVAKTKNFITFVGLCPEDTVLTWNNTANKIDHHQGSKVIGNGTFGCGSTIVEGEDFIAENITFENFSPEGSGQAVAVRVSGDRCAFYNCRFLGWQDTLYLHSGKQYLRDCYIEGSVDFIFGNSTALLEHCHIHCKSAGFITAQSRKSHMKRLVMYF
;
A
#
# COMPACT_ATOMS: atom_id res chain seq x y z
N MET A 1 12.16 -19.86 -13.69
CA MET A 1 13.04 -18.73 -14.05
C MET A 1 13.41 -17.98 -12.79
N ALA A 2 14.66 -17.54 -12.66
CA ALA A 2 15.05 -16.67 -11.56
C ALA A 2 14.25 -15.35 -11.58
N PRO A 3 13.89 -14.77 -10.42
CA PRO A 3 13.19 -13.50 -10.38
C PRO A 3 14.05 -12.38 -10.98
N PHE A 4 13.40 -11.44 -11.68
CA PHE A 4 14.07 -10.23 -12.14
C PHE A 4 14.20 -9.26 -10.97
N VAL A 5 15.36 -8.65 -10.77
CA VAL A 5 15.63 -7.78 -9.62
C VAL A 5 15.97 -6.38 -10.11
N LEU A 6 15.29 -5.38 -9.55
CA LEU A 6 15.61 -3.97 -9.67
C LEU A 6 15.99 -3.43 -8.29
N THR A 7 16.99 -2.56 -8.22
CA THR A 7 17.38 -1.89 -6.97
C THR A 7 17.05 -0.41 -7.02
N VAL A 8 16.57 0.13 -5.90
CA VAL A 8 16.25 1.55 -5.72
C VAL A 8 17.12 2.11 -4.61
N SER A 9 17.80 3.23 -4.87
CA SER A 9 18.56 3.96 -3.86
C SER A 9 18.62 5.45 -4.16
N GLN A 10 18.24 6.29 -3.19
CA GLN A 10 18.22 7.75 -3.36
C GLN A 10 19.63 8.34 -3.58
N ASN A 11 20.68 7.67 -3.11
CA ASN A 11 22.08 8.08 -3.31
C ASN A 11 22.65 7.68 -4.68
N GLY A 12 21.88 7.00 -5.53
CA GLY A 12 22.28 6.61 -6.88
C GLY A 12 23.09 5.31 -7.00
N THR A 13 23.26 4.53 -5.92
CA THR A 13 23.93 3.21 -5.99
C THR A 13 23.03 2.09 -6.53
N GLY A 14 21.73 2.36 -6.72
CA GLY A 14 20.75 1.44 -7.28
C GLY A 14 20.55 1.62 -8.79
N ASN A 15 19.73 0.75 -9.41
CA ASN A 15 19.31 0.91 -10.80
C ASN A 15 18.44 2.16 -11.00
N TYR A 16 17.66 2.54 -9.99
CA TYR A 16 16.77 3.70 -9.99
C TYR A 16 16.93 4.54 -8.72
N ARG A 17 16.57 5.82 -8.80
CA ARG A 17 16.60 6.74 -7.63
C ARG A 17 15.27 6.76 -6.90
N THR A 18 14.18 6.56 -7.63
CA THR A 18 12.82 6.59 -7.11
C THR A 18 12.15 5.22 -7.25
N VAL A 19 11.15 4.96 -6.41
CA VAL A 19 10.41 3.69 -6.45
C VAL A 19 9.49 3.65 -7.68
N GLN A 20 8.90 4.79 -8.06
CA GLN A 20 8.05 4.86 -9.25
C GLN A 20 8.81 4.54 -10.54
N GLU A 21 10.05 5.02 -10.71
CA GLU A 21 10.87 4.66 -11.88
C GLU A 21 11.09 3.15 -12.00
N ALA A 22 11.32 2.46 -10.87
CA ALA A 22 11.47 1.01 -10.86
C ALA A 22 10.16 0.28 -11.19
N ILE A 23 9.02 0.79 -10.70
CA ILE A 23 7.69 0.28 -11.09
C ILE A 23 7.49 0.46 -12.60
N ASP A 24 7.82 1.64 -13.13
CA ASP A 24 7.62 2.01 -14.53
C ASP A 24 8.44 1.14 -15.48
N ALA A 25 9.64 0.71 -15.06
CA ALA A 25 10.50 -0.20 -15.80
C ALA A 25 9.97 -1.64 -15.92
N VAL A 26 9.04 -2.07 -15.06
CA VAL A 26 8.41 -3.40 -15.18
C VAL A 26 7.56 -3.45 -16.45
N PRO A 27 7.71 -4.45 -17.34
CA PRO A 27 6.92 -4.50 -18.57
C PRO A 27 5.40 -4.52 -18.31
N LEU A 28 4.63 -3.95 -19.23
CA LEU A 28 3.18 -4.15 -19.23
C LEU A 28 2.85 -5.63 -19.46
N ARG A 29 1.76 -6.10 -18.85
CA ARG A 29 1.33 -7.51 -18.85
C ARG A 29 2.41 -8.44 -18.33
N ASN A 30 3.13 -8.00 -17.29
CA ASN A 30 4.19 -8.78 -16.68
C ASN A 30 3.67 -10.15 -16.19
N THR A 31 4.36 -11.22 -16.58
CA THR A 31 4.05 -12.60 -16.19
C THR A 31 5.13 -13.24 -15.33
N ARG A 32 6.23 -12.52 -15.06
CA ARG A 32 7.38 -12.99 -14.27
C ARG A 32 7.57 -12.13 -13.05
N ARG A 33 7.80 -12.73 -11.87
CA ARG A 33 8.04 -11.95 -10.66
C ARG A 33 9.22 -10.99 -10.81
N THR A 34 8.96 -9.71 -10.55
CA THR A 34 9.97 -8.65 -10.48
C THR A 34 10.07 -8.15 -9.04
N ILE A 35 11.25 -8.30 -8.45
CA ILE A 35 11.57 -7.86 -7.09
C ILE A 35 12.21 -6.48 -7.18
N ILE A 36 11.59 -5.49 -6.58
CA ILE A 36 12.11 -4.13 -6.41
C ILE A 36 12.65 -4.05 -4.99
N ARG A 37 13.99 -4.09 -4.86
CA ARG A 37 14.70 -3.93 -3.59
C ARG A 37 14.91 -2.45 -3.31
N ILE A 38 14.35 -1.96 -2.23
CA ILE A 38 14.33 -0.55 -1.86
C ILE A 38 15.30 -0.37 -0.70
N SER A 39 16.32 0.47 -0.90
CA SER A 39 17.31 0.78 0.13
C SER A 39 16.67 1.58 1.28
N PRO A 40 17.31 1.61 2.47
CA PRO A 40 16.92 2.53 3.54
C PRO A 40 16.77 3.98 3.05
N GLY A 41 15.68 4.64 3.44
CA GLY A 41 15.35 6.01 3.06
C GLY A 41 13.86 6.34 3.21
N ILE A 42 13.57 7.64 3.22
CA ILE A 42 12.21 8.17 3.16
C ILE A 42 11.92 8.60 1.72
N TYR A 43 11.05 7.86 1.05
CA TYR A 43 10.65 8.08 -0.34
C TYR A 43 9.35 8.88 -0.38
N ARG A 44 9.49 10.21 -0.51
CA ARG A 44 8.37 11.16 -0.55
C ARG A 44 7.82 11.32 -1.97
N GLN A 45 7.00 10.36 -2.41
CA GLN A 45 6.30 10.44 -3.69
C GLN A 45 5.04 9.57 -3.67
N PRO A 46 4.00 9.92 -4.44
CA PRO A 46 2.87 9.02 -4.66
C PRO A 46 3.27 7.88 -5.60
N LEU A 47 2.84 6.65 -5.28
CA LEU A 47 3.18 5.43 -6.02
C LEU A 47 1.95 4.78 -6.65
N TYR A 48 2.09 4.33 -7.89
CA TYR A 48 1.02 3.63 -8.61
C TYR A 48 1.52 2.35 -9.28
N VAL A 49 1.06 1.21 -8.80
CA VAL A 49 1.25 -0.11 -9.39
C VAL A 49 0.02 -0.46 -10.23
N ALA A 50 0.11 -0.20 -11.53
CA ALA A 50 -1.01 -0.39 -12.45
C ALA A 50 -1.50 -1.84 -12.54
N LYS A 51 -2.79 -2.03 -12.85
CA LYS A 51 -3.43 -3.34 -13.08
C LYS A 51 -2.77 -4.23 -14.14
N THR A 52 -1.92 -3.66 -14.99
CA THR A 52 -1.19 -4.38 -16.03
C THR A 52 0.22 -4.79 -15.58
N LYS A 53 0.65 -4.42 -14.38
CA LYS A 53 1.98 -4.70 -13.82
C LYS A 53 1.88 -5.69 -12.65
N ASN A 54 1.42 -6.91 -12.96
CA ASN A 54 1.28 -7.98 -11.98
C ASN A 54 2.64 -8.53 -11.52
N PHE A 55 2.63 -9.34 -10.45
CA PHE A 55 3.80 -10.04 -9.91
C PHE A 55 4.97 -9.11 -9.52
N ILE A 56 4.67 -7.94 -8.96
CA ILE A 56 5.68 -7.05 -8.38
C ILE A 56 5.85 -7.35 -6.89
N THR A 57 7.10 -7.42 -6.43
CA THR A 57 7.43 -7.55 -5.02
C THR A 57 8.26 -6.35 -4.58
N PHE A 58 7.83 -5.61 -3.55
CA PHE A 58 8.67 -4.63 -2.86
C PHE A 58 9.36 -5.29 -1.68
N VAL A 59 10.66 -5.04 -1.52
CA VAL A 59 11.44 -5.56 -0.40
C VAL A 59 12.32 -4.45 0.17
N GLY A 60 12.08 -4.09 1.43
CA GLY A 60 12.97 -3.26 2.22
C GLY A 60 13.91 -4.11 3.09
N LEU A 61 14.82 -3.45 3.81
CA LEU A 61 15.70 -4.14 4.77
C LEU A 61 14.96 -4.41 6.09
N CYS A 62 14.37 -3.36 6.65
CA CYS A 62 13.48 -3.37 7.80
C CYS A 62 12.41 -2.28 7.59
N PRO A 63 11.20 -2.46 8.12
CA PRO A 63 10.13 -1.51 7.87
C PRO A 63 10.39 -0.13 8.47
N GLU A 64 11.18 -0.02 9.55
CA GLU A 64 11.56 1.24 10.20
C GLU A 64 12.38 2.16 9.28
N ASP A 65 13.24 1.57 8.45
CA ASP A 65 14.24 2.31 7.68
C ASP A 65 13.80 2.58 6.24
N THR A 66 12.77 1.90 5.73
CA THR A 66 12.26 2.09 4.36
C THR A 66 10.81 2.54 4.37
N VAL A 67 10.60 3.85 4.18
CA VAL A 67 9.29 4.52 4.29
C VAL A 67 8.85 5.06 2.94
N LEU A 68 7.69 4.60 2.46
CA LEU A 68 7.01 5.10 1.27
C LEU A 68 5.87 6.01 1.71
N THR A 69 5.95 7.31 1.42
CA THR A 69 5.09 8.30 2.07
C THR A 69 4.62 9.42 1.14
N TRP A 70 3.37 9.86 1.37
CA TRP A 70 2.75 11.02 0.74
C TRP A 70 1.65 11.62 1.65
N ASN A 71 0.99 12.71 1.24
CA ASN A 71 -0.01 13.41 2.06
C ASN A 71 -1.27 13.81 1.29
N ASN A 72 -1.70 12.96 0.37
CA ASN A 72 -2.97 13.18 -0.31
C ASN A 72 -4.13 12.97 0.67
N THR A 73 -5.15 13.82 0.53
CA THR A 73 -6.44 13.68 1.22
C THR A 73 -7.54 13.53 0.17
N ALA A 74 -8.73 13.09 0.57
CA ALA A 74 -9.86 12.95 -0.36
C ALA A 74 -10.18 14.25 -1.13
N ASN A 75 -9.89 15.41 -0.54
CA ASN A 75 -10.17 16.73 -1.14
C ASN A 75 -8.94 17.37 -1.82
N LYS A 76 -7.75 16.77 -1.67
CA LYS A 76 -6.50 17.29 -2.25
C LYS A 76 -5.61 16.14 -2.68
N ILE A 77 -5.59 15.89 -3.99
CA ILE A 77 -4.79 14.83 -4.62
C ILE A 77 -3.76 15.48 -5.53
N ASP A 78 -2.48 15.33 -5.17
CA ASP A 78 -1.32 15.58 -6.02
C ASP A 78 -0.71 14.22 -6.39
N HIS A 79 -0.79 13.85 -7.66
CA HIS A 79 -0.32 12.55 -8.16
C HIS A 79 0.11 12.67 -9.61
N HIS A 80 1.16 11.94 -9.98
CA HIS A 80 1.65 11.86 -11.37
C HIS A 80 0.68 11.15 -12.34
N GLN A 81 -0.46 10.64 -11.86
CA GLN A 81 -1.50 9.99 -12.65
C GLN A 81 -2.78 10.82 -12.55
N GLY A 82 -3.49 10.96 -13.67
CA GLY A 82 -4.75 11.71 -13.69
C GLY A 82 -5.89 10.96 -12.98
N SER A 83 -6.90 11.70 -12.54
CA SER A 83 -8.07 11.15 -11.82
C SER A 83 -8.87 10.10 -12.60
N LYS A 84 -8.78 10.08 -13.93
CA LYS A 84 -9.36 9.01 -14.77
C LYS A 84 -8.69 7.64 -14.56
N VAL A 85 -7.45 7.62 -14.05
CA VAL A 85 -6.66 6.41 -13.81
C VAL A 85 -6.79 5.98 -12.36
N ILE A 86 -6.51 6.89 -11.41
CA ILE A 86 -6.44 6.57 -9.98
C ILE A 86 -7.75 6.84 -9.22
N GLY A 87 -8.71 7.53 -9.84
CA GLY A 87 -9.97 7.98 -9.25
C GLY A 87 -9.88 9.33 -8.53
N ASN A 88 -10.91 9.63 -7.74
CA ASN A 88 -11.05 10.86 -6.93
C ASN A 88 -11.43 10.50 -5.48
N GLY A 89 -11.44 11.49 -4.58
CA GLY A 89 -11.86 11.28 -3.20
C GLY A 89 -10.96 10.30 -2.45
N THR A 90 -11.52 9.60 -1.47
CA THR A 90 -10.82 8.54 -0.71
C THR A 90 -10.21 7.47 -1.63
N PHE A 91 -10.87 7.17 -2.76
CA PHE A 91 -10.37 6.17 -3.70
C PHE A 91 -9.08 6.62 -4.40
N GLY A 92 -8.94 7.91 -4.71
CA GLY A 92 -7.78 8.46 -5.41
C GLY A 92 -6.66 8.98 -4.52
N CYS A 93 -6.87 9.11 -3.21
CA CYS A 93 -5.92 9.78 -2.31
C CYS A 93 -4.85 8.87 -1.68
N GLY A 94 -4.70 7.61 -2.13
CA GLY A 94 -3.67 6.72 -1.62
C GLY A 94 -2.25 7.24 -1.85
N SER A 95 -1.42 7.28 -0.81
CA SER A 95 0.04 7.49 -0.98
C SER A 95 0.65 6.41 -1.86
N THR A 96 0.21 5.17 -1.67
CA THR A 96 0.48 4.05 -2.58
C THR A 96 -0.82 3.44 -3.07
N ILE A 97 -0.95 3.27 -4.39
CA ILE A 97 -2.09 2.65 -5.04
C ILE A 97 -1.63 1.38 -5.75
N VAL A 98 -2.17 0.23 -5.33
CA VAL A 98 -1.86 -1.09 -5.88
C VAL A 98 -3.07 -1.68 -6.59
N GLU A 99 -3.01 -1.75 -7.91
CA GLU A 99 -4.03 -2.39 -8.75
C GLU A 99 -3.53 -3.66 -9.46
N GLY A 100 -2.21 -3.85 -9.52
CA GLY A 100 -1.59 -5.08 -10.02
C GLY A 100 -1.88 -6.28 -9.10
N GLU A 101 -2.12 -7.43 -9.70
CA GLU A 101 -2.36 -8.70 -8.99
C GLU A 101 -1.05 -9.38 -8.58
N ASP A 102 -1.15 -10.28 -7.60
CA ASP A 102 -0.03 -11.05 -7.05
C ASP A 102 1.12 -10.14 -6.53
N PHE A 103 0.75 -8.94 -6.05
CA PHE A 103 1.67 -7.98 -5.45
C PHE A 103 2.10 -8.46 -4.06
N ILE A 104 3.38 -8.28 -3.74
CA ILE A 104 3.90 -8.57 -2.39
C ILE A 104 4.69 -7.36 -1.89
N ALA A 105 4.57 -7.06 -0.59
CA ALA A 105 5.51 -6.16 0.09
C ALA A 105 6.06 -6.83 1.35
N GLU A 106 7.37 -6.65 1.57
CA GLU A 106 8.09 -7.20 2.72
C GLU A 106 8.98 -6.11 3.33
N ASN A 107 8.90 -5.92 4.66
CA ASN A 107 9.76 -4.98 5.40
C ASN A 107 9.68 -3.53 4.90
N ILE A 108 8.47 -3.02 4.66
CA ILE A 108 8.23 -1.66 4.17
C ILE A 108 7.22 -0.95 5.08
N THR A 109 7.43 0.35 5.31
CA THR A 109 6.40 1.25 5.85
C THR A 109 5.67 1.95 4.70
N PHE A 110 4.34 1.87 4.69
CA PHE A 110 3.45 2.70 3.88
C PHE A 110 2.82 3.76 4.78
N GLU A 111 3.00 5.03 4.44
CA GLU A 111 2.54 6.15 5.27
C GLU A 111 1.71 7.16 4.47
N ASN A 112 0.67 7.68 5.12
CA ASN A 112 0.11 8.98 4.77
C ASN A 112 0.40 9.97 5.90
N PHE A 113 1.25 10.97 5.64
CA PHE A 113 1.72 11.91 6.66
C PHE A 113 0.80 13.14 6.83
N SER A 114 -0.41 13.12 6.26
CA SER A 114 -1.40 14.17 6.51
C SER A 114 -1.68 14.28 8.02
N PRO A 115 -1.79 15.49 8.60
CA PRO A 115 -2.01 15.67 10.03
C PRO A 115 -3.39 15.15 10.48
N GLU A 116 -3.55 14.87 11.77
CA GLU A 116 -4.85 14.56 12.36
C GLU A 116 -5.88 15.67 12.03
N GLY A 117 -7.12 15.28 11.75
CA GLY A 117 -8.17 16.23 11.35
C GLY A 117 -8.18 16.59 9.85
N SER A 118 -7.29 16.02 9.04
CA SER A 118 -7.28 16.22 7.57
C SER A 118 -8.42 15.52 6.82
N GLY A 119 -9.26 14.76 7.51
CA GLY A 119 -10.24 13.85 6.90
C GLY A 119 -9.57 12.59 6.33
N GLN A 120 -10.18 11.99 5.31
CA GLN A 120 -9.73 10.73 4.73
C GLN A 120 -8.38 10.87 4.03
N ALA A 121 -7.38 10.09 4.48
CA ALA A 121 -6.01 10.16 4.02
C ALA A 121 -5.38 8.76 3.99
N VAL A 122 -5.43 8.12 2.82
CA VAL A 122 -5.08 6.71 2.65
C VAL A 122 -3.57 6.53 2.52
N ALA A 123 -2.96 5.65 3.33
CA ALA A 123 -1.55 5.27 3.19
C ALA A 123 -1.37 4.27 2.03
N VAL A 124 -2.23 3.25 1.98
CA VAL A 124 -2.26 2.32 0.85
C VAL A 124 -3.68 1.93 0.46
N ARG A 125 -3.95 1.94 -0.86
CA ARG A 125 -5.14 1.33 -1.45
C ARG A 125 -4.76 0.09 -2.23
N VAL A 126 -5.45 -1.02 -1.97
CA VAL A 126 -5.22 -2.29 -2.67
C VAL A 126 -6.49 -2.77 -3.36
N SER A 127 -6.43 -2.85 -4.69
CA SER A 127 -7.50 -3.38 -5.55
C SER A 127 -7.14 -4.70 -6.23
N GLY A 128 -5.85 -5.04 -6.35
CA GLY A 128 -5.38 -6.28 -6.97
C GLY A 128 -5.78 -7.54 -6.20
N ASP A 129 -5.93 -8.67 -6.88
CA ASP A 129 -6.20 -9.96 -6.24
C ASP A 129 -4.91 -10.67 -5.82
N ARG A 130 -4.97 -11.44 -4.72
CA ARG A 130 -3.87 -12.25 -4.18
C ARG A 130 -2.66 -11.40 -3.79
N CYS A 131 -2.86 -10.23 -3.20
CA CYS A 131 -1.75 -9.45 -2.68
C CYS A 131 -1.43 -9.82 -1.22
N ALA A 132 -0.15 -9.74 -0.88
CA ALA A 132 0.33 -10.11 0.45
C ALA A 132 1.30 -9.05 1.02
N PHE A 133 1.26 -8.87 2.34
CA PHE A 133 2.14 -7.97 3.07
C PHE A 133 2.72 -8.70 4.26
N TYR A 134 4.04 -8.69 4.39
CA TYR A 134 4.77 -9.35 5.48
C TYR A 134 5.63 -8.34 6.21
N ASN A 135 5.52 -8.30 7.54
CA ASN A 135 6.31 -7.38 8.37
C ASN A 135 6.30 -5.93 7.85
N CYS A 136 5.12 -5.46 7.45
CA CYS A 136 4.91 -4.11 6.92
C CYS A 136 4.25 -3.23 7.98
N ARG A 137 4.43 -1.91 7.84
CA ARG A 137 3.78 -0.92 8.69
C ARG A 137 2.85 -0.06 7.86
N PHE A 138 1.65 0.23 8.36
CA PHE A 138 0.66 1.08 7.71
C PHE A 138 0.33 2.24 8.67
N LEU A 139 0.80 3.44 8.33
CA LEU A 139 0.77 4.60 9.22
C LEU A 139 -0.14 5.69 8.66
N GLY A 140 -1.04 6.21 9.50
CA GLY A 140 -1.96 7.27 9.11
C GLY A 140 -2.88 7.70 10.25
N TRP A 141 -4.04 8.24 9.87
CA TRP A 141 -5.11 8.67 10.78
C TRP A 141 -6.44 8.08 10.32
N GLN A 142 -7.27 8.85 9.61
CA GLN A 142 -8.52 8.37 9.05
C GLN A 142 -8.29 7.69 7.71
N ASP A 143 -8.91 6.52 7.51
CA ASP A 143 -8.86 5.73 6.28
C ASP A 143 -7.44 5.21 5.91
N THR A 144 -6.59 4.86 6.88
CA THR A 144 -5.18 4.47 6.64
C THR A 144 -4.99 3.33 5.62
N LEU A 145 -5.67 2.20 5.80
CA LEU A 145 -5.49 0.97 5.02
C LEU A 145 -6.78 0.63 4.25
N TYR A 146 -6.79 0.96 2.96
CA TYR A 146 -7.94 0.71 2.09
C TYR A 146 -7.80 -0.64 1.35
N LEU A 147 -8.30 -1.70 1.97
CA LEU A 147 -8.42 -3.03 1.35
C LEU A 147 -9.66 -3.09 0.46
N HIS A 148 -9.62 -2.35 -0.66
CA HIS A 148 -10.76 -2.10 -1.53
C HIS A 148 -11.38 -3.37 -2.14
N SER A 149 -10.58 -4.26 -2.74
CA SER A 149 -11.07 -5.47 -3.40
C SER A 149 -10.02 -6.60 -3.40
N GLY A 150 -10.38 -7.77 -3.94
CA GLY A 150 -9.49 -8.94 -4.06
C GLY A 150 -9.31 -9.71 -2.75
N LYS A 151 -8.45 -10.73 -2.80
CA LYS A 151 -7.95 -11.47 -1.64
C LYS A 151 -6.65 -10.83 -1.14
N GLN A 152 -6.62 -10.47 0.14
CA GLN A 152 -5.49 -9.79 0.79
C GLN A 152 -5.03 -10.61 1.99
N TYR A 153 -3.72 -10.74 2.16
CA TYR A 153 -3.13 -11.40 3.31
C TYR A 153 -2.07 -10.49 3.95
N LEU A 154 -2.21 -10.24 5.24
CA LEU A 154 -1.30 -9.41 6.01
C LEU A 154 -0.82 -10.26 7.18
N ARG A 155 0.50 -10.39 7.32
CA ARG A 155 1.11 -11.20 8.38
C ARG A 155 2.23 -10.42 9.08
N ASP A 156 2.22 -10.47 10.41
CA ASP A 156 3.24 -9.83 11.25
C ASP A 156 3.32 -8.30 11.00
N CYS A 157 2.20 -7.67 10.60
CA CYS A 157 2.15 -6.25 10.24
C CYS A 157 1.73 -5.36 11.42
N TYR A 158 2.16 -4.10 11.39
CA TYR A 158 1.67 -3.06 12.30
C TYR A 158 0.76 -2.08 11.54
N ILE A 159 -0.41 -1.77 12.10
CA ILE A 159 -1.39 -0.87 11.49
C ILE A 159 -1.82 0.16 12.52
N GLU A 160 -1.75 1.44 12.19
CA GLU A 160 -2.25 2.51 13.06
C GLU A 160 -3.18 3.51 12.37
N GLY A 161 -4.08 4.08 13.16
CA GLY A 161 -5.00 5.12 12.71
C GLY A 161 -6.03 5.51 13.77
N SER A 162 -7.07 6.22 13.34
CA SER A 162 -8.16 6.71 14.20
C SER A 162 -9.53 6.24 13.71
N VAL A 163 -10.07 6.87 12.68
CA VAL A 163 -11.41 6.56 12.13
C VAL A 163 -11.28 5.67 10.89
N ASP A 164 -12.03 4.56 10.88
CA ASP A 164 -12.18 3.65 9.73
C ASP A 164 -10.84 3.21 9.11
N PHE A 165 -9.80 3.08 9.93
CA PHE A 165 -8.44 3.01 9.43
C PHE A 165 -8.06 1.65 8.80
N ILE A 166 -8.93 0.63 8.92
CA ILE A 166 -8.92 -0.59 8.11
C ILE A 166 -10.29 -0.74 7.44
N PHE A 167 -10.40 -0.49 6.15
CA PHE A 167 -11.70 -0.43 5.48
C PHE A 167 -11.69 -0.97 4.06
N GLY A 168 -12.89 -1.18 3.53
CA GLY A 168 -13.11 -1.62 2.15
C GLY A 168 -13.97 -2.88 2.04
N ASN A 169 -13.78 -3.60 0.93
CA ASN A 169 -14.66 -4.70 0.52
C ASN A 169 -13.86 -5.87 -0.09
N SER A 170 -12.62 -6.07 0.37
CA SER A 170 -11.82 -7.25 0.08
C SER A 170 -12.25 -8.46 0.92
N THR A 171 -11.73 -9.64 0.57
CA THR A 171 -11.57 -10.74 1.53
C THR A 171 -10.16 -10.63 2.08
N ALA A 172 -10.02 -10.37 3.38
CA ALA A 172 -8.73 -10.09 3.99
C ALA A 172 -8.49 -10.94 5.24
N LEU A 173 -7.27 -11.46 5.38
CA LEU A 173 -6.79 -12.15 6.56
C LEU A 173 -5.63 -11.34 7.16
N LEU A 174 -5.77 -10.94 8.42
CA LEU A 174 -4.72 -10.32 9.21
C LEU A 174 -4.30 -11.36 10.27
N GLU A 175 -3.05 -11.81 10.21
CA GLU A 175 -2.49 -12.83 11.11
C GLU A 175 -1.29 -12.25 11.87
N HIS A 176 -1.33 -12.32 13.21
CA HIS A 176 -0.29 -11.75 14.09
C HIS A 176 -0.01 -10.26 13.83
N CYS A 177 -1.04 -9.52 13.46
CA CYS A 177 -0.91 -8.08 13.23
C CYS A 177 -1.12 -7.30 14.54
N HIS A 178 -0.31 -6.27 14.75
CA HIS A 178 -0.53 -5.28 15.81
C HIS A 178 -1.43 -4.15 15.27
N ILE A 179 -2.56 -3.91 15.93
CA ILE A 179 -3.50 -2.84 15.57
C ILE A 179 -3.48 -1.77 16.67
N HIS A 180 -3.03 -0.56 16.33
CA HIS A 180 -2.87 0.55 17.26
C HIS A 180 -3.87 1.69 16.96
N CYS A 181 -4.78 1.95 17.90
CA CYS A 181 -5.70 3.09 17.83
C CYS A 181 -5.03 4.33 18.41
N LYS A 182 -4.79 5.35 17.58
CA LYS A 182 -4.11 6.60 17.97
C LYS A 182 -5.01 7.56 18.74
N SER A 183 -6.30 7.52 18.46
CA SER A 183 -7.34 8.31 19.12
C SER A 183 -8.69 7.58 19.06
N ALA A 184 -9.73 8.16 19.65
CA ALA A 184 -11.07 7.59 19.62
C ALA A 184 -11.58 7.49 18.17
N GLY A 185 -12.19 6.35 17.82
CA GLY A 185 -12.64 6.07 16.46
C GLY A 185 -13.09 4.63 16.28
N PHE A 186 -13.01 4.15 15.04
CA PHE A 186 -13.43 2.80 14.65
C PHE A 186 -12.27 2.08 13.97
N ILE A 187 -11.98 0.86 14.41
CA ILE A 187 -10.91 0.04 13.82
C ILE A 187 -11.26 -0.37 12.40
N THR A 188 -12.51 -0.77 12.16
CA THR A 188 -12.95 -1.31 10.87
C THR A 188 -14.24 -0.69 10.36
N ALA A 189 -14.28 -0.36 9.07
CA ALA A 189 -15.51 -0.05 8.33
C ALA A 189 -15.65 -0.97 7.11
N GLN A 190 -16.29 -2.13 7.31
CA GLN A 190 -16.46 -3.13 6.26
C GLN A 190 -17.67 -2.81 5.38
N SER A 191 -17.45 -2.62 4.07
CA SER A 191 -18.52 -2.32 3.09
C SER A 191 -18.95 -3.58 2.30
N ARG A 192 -19.33 -4.63 3.03
CA ARG A 192 -19.63 -5.94 2.45
C ARG A 192 -20.82 -5.88 1.48
N LYS A 193 -20.63 -6.37 0.25
CA LYS A 193 -21.71 -6.50 -0.76
C LYS A 193 -22.24 -7.93 -0.97
N SER A 194 -21.61 -8.95 -0.39
CA SER A 194 -22.07 -10.35 -0.45
C SER A 194 -21.54 -11.19 0.71
N HIS A 195 -22.20 -12.33 1.00
CA HIS A 195 -21.85 -13.23 2.10
C HIS A 195 -20.47 -13.91 1.98
N MET A 196 -19.86 -13.92 0.79
CA MET A 196 -18.56 -14.56 0.53
C MET A 196 -17.36 -13.71 0.95
N LYS A 197 -17.55 -12.39 1.16
CA LYS A 197 -16.46 -11.48 1.55
C LYS A 197 -16.33 -11.43 3.07
N ARG A 198 -15.11 -11.59 3.56
CA ARG A 198 -14.79 -11.69 5.00
C ARG A 198 -13.51 -10.95 5.33
N LEU A 199 -13.55 -10.17 6.40
CA LEU A 199 -12.35 -9.70 7.10
C LEU A 199 -12.19 -10.62 8.31
N VAL A 200 -11.07 -11.33 8.39
CA VAL A 200 -10.77 -12.23 9.50
C VAL A 200 -9.48 -11.72 10.15
N MET A 201 -9.54 -11.46 11.46
CA MET A 201 -8.41 -11.02 12.25
C MET A 201 -8.07 -12.12 13.27
N TYR A 202 -6.85 -12.64 13.21
CA TYR A 202 -6.26 -13.48 14.26
C TYR A 202 -5.15 -12.67 14.92
N PHE A 203 -5.40 -12.33 16.19
CA PHE A 203 -4.45 -11.63 17.05
C PHE A 203 -3.54 -12.63 17.75
#